data_AF-A0A842M8L6-F1
#
_entry.id   AF-A0A842M8L6-F1
#
_cell.length_a   1.000
_cell.length_b   1.000
_cell.length_c   1.000
_cell.angle_alpha   90.00
_cell.angle_beta   90.00
_cell.angle_gamma   90.00
#
_symmetry.space_group_name_H-M   'P 1'
#
loop_
_entity.id
_entity.type
_entity.pdbx_description
1 polymer ?
#
loop_
_entity_poly.entity_id
_entity_poly.type
_entity_poly.pdbx_seq_one_letter_code
_entity_poly.pdbx_strand_id
1 'polypeptide(L)'
;GVGTSSIAFEVANRLGIRNMISTDMIREVMRKIVSRDLLPSLYESSYTAYQSLRIPPPPELDEVLIGFRDHVDTVSVGVEAVIERALREGISIVIEGVHIVPGFIREDLVNKENVAMFVLTVPDENVHKGRFYSRCRQTWARRPLKRYISYFWAIRRIHKYFEAQARKYNVPVIENIDVVTTIDSIIKSLTKTTVKGGKDVAEEIG
;
A
#
# COMPACT_ATOMS: atom_id res chain seq x y z
N GLY A 1 2.83 2.48 -10.48
CA GLY A 1 3.73 1.57 -11.21
C GLY A 1 5.06 1.40 -10.50
N VAL A 2 5.08 1.43 -9.16
CA VAL A 2 6.33 1.39 -8.39
C VAL A 2 6.89 -0.02 -8.18
N GLY A 3 6.14 -1.06 -8.54
CA GLY A 3 6.57 -2.46 -8.42
C GLY A 3 6.15 -3.16 -7.12
N THR A 4 5.19 -2.60 -6.37
CA THR A 4 4.71 -3.15 -5.08
C THR A 4 4.35 -4.63 -5.15
N SER A 5 3.49 -5.03 -6.10
CA SER A 5 3.04 -6.42 -6.17
C SER A 5 4.18 -7.38 -6.54
N SER A 6 5.14 -6.95 -7.37
CA SER A 6 6.32 -7.76 -7.71
C SER A 6 7.26 -7.92 -6.53
N ILE A 7 7.57 -6.83 -5.81
CA ILE A 7 8.42 -6.89 -4.61
C ILE A 7 7.75 -7.68 -3.50
N ALA A 8 6.44 -7.49 -3.28
CA ALA A 8 5.67 -8.25 -2.30
C ALA A 8 5.74 -9.76 -2.59
N PHE A 9 5.59 -10.16 -3.86
CA PHE A 9 5.69 -11.56 -4.28
C PHE A 9 7.07 -12.16 -3.96
N GLU A 10 8.14 -11.47 -4.32
CA GLU A 10 9.49 -11.96 -4.06
C GLU A 10 9.83 -11.99 -2.56
N VAL A 11 9.40 -10.99 -1.78
CA VAL A 11 9.55 -10.99 -0.32
C VAL A 11 8.79 -12.15 0.31
N ALA A 12 7.55 -12.39 -0.12
CA ALA A 12 6.75 -13.51 0.37
C ALA A 12 7.44 -14.87 0.08
N ASN A 13 7.92 -15.06 -1.15
CA ASN A 13 8.64 -16.27 -1.54
C ASN A 13 9.89 -16.49 -0.68
N ARG A 14 10.69 -15.44 -0.47
CA ARG A 14 11.94 -15.53 0.29
C ARG A 14 11.72 -15.78 1.79
N LEU A 15 10.58 -15.35 2.33
CA LEU A 15 10.18 -15.60 3.71
C LEU A 15 9.33 -16.88 3.87
N GLY A 16 9.04 -17.60 2.78
CA GLY A 16 8.17 -18.78 2.81
C GLY A 16 6.70 -18.46 3.16
N ILE A 17 6.27 -17.20 3.00
CA ILE A 17 4.91 -16.76 3.29
C ILE A 17 4.02 -17.08 2.09
N ARG A 18 3.07 -18.00 2.29
CA ARG A 18 2.18 -18.46 1.21
C ARG A 18 0.95 -17.58 1.00
N ASN A 19 0.58 -16.81 2.02
CA ASN A 19 -0.63 -16.00 2.01
C ASN A 19 -0.32 -14.58 1.55
N MET A 20 -0.91 -14.18 0.43
CA MET A 20 -0.80 -12.82 -0.09
C MET A 20 -2.19 -12.23 -0.32
N ILE A 21 -2.41 -11.02 0.17
CA ILE A 21 -3.69 -10.34 0.06
C ILE A 21 -3.48 -8.98 -0.59
N SER A 22 -4.17 -8.75 -1.71
CA SER A 22 -4.19 -7.43 -2.35
C SER A 22 -5.31 -6.58 -1.75
N THR A 23 -5.00 -5.33 -1.40
CA THR A 23 -6.02 -4.37 -0.96
C THR A 23 -7.04 -4.06 -2.07
N ASP A 24 -6.70 -4.28 -3.34
CA ASP A 24 -7.66 -4.19 -4.44
C ASP A 24 -8.71 -5.30 -4.36
N MET A 25 -8.34 -6.51 -3.89
CA MET A 25 -9.30 -7.59 -3.68
C MET A 25 -10.26 -7.29 -2.52
N ILE A 26 -9.76 -6.70 -1.43
CA ILE A 26 -10.60 -6.23 -0.32
C ILE A 26 -11.62 -5.21 -0.85
N ARG A 27 -11.16 -4.20 -1.60
CA ARG A 27 -12.03 -3.20 -2.25
C ARG A 27 -13.08 -3.85 -3.16
N GLU A 28 -12.71 -4.84 -3.97
CA GLU A 28 -13.64 -5.56 -4.86
C GLU A 28 -14.70 -6.37 -4.10
N VAL A 29 -14.41 -6.87 -2.92
CA VAL A 29 -15.43 -7.49 -2.05
C VAL A 29 -16.34 -6.41 -1.46
N MET A 30 -15.77 -5.34 -0.89
CA MET A 30 -16.53 -4.26 -0.26
C MET A 30 -17.51 -3.59 -1.23
N ARG A 31 -17.09 -3.32 -2.48
CA ARG A 31 -17.95 -2.70 -3.50
C ARG A 31 -19.13 -3.58 -3.93
N LYS A 32 -19.13 -4.87 -3.62
CA LYS A 32 -20.27 -5.76 -3.89
C LYS A 32 -21.30 -5.77 -2.77
N ILE A 33 -20.87 -5.38 -1.57
CA ILE A 33 -21.71 -5.30 -0.38
C ILE A 33 -22.34 -3.91 -0.29
N VAL A 34 -21.60 -2.86 -0.62
CA VAL A 34 -22.06 -1.47 -0.51
C VAL A 34 -22.37 -0.88 -1.90
N SER A 35 -23.54 -0.23 -2.02
CA SER A 35 -23.96 0.39 -3.27
C SER A 35 -23.09 1.61 -3.63
N ARG A 36 -23.02 1.90 -4.94
CA ARG A 36 -22.31 3.09 -5.44
C ARG A 36 -22.86 4.39 -4.85
N ASP A 37 -24.17 4.46 -4.62
CA ASP A 37 -24.81 5.65 -4.09
C ASP A 37 -24.51 5.88 -2.60
N LEU A 38 -23.98 4.88 -1.90
CA LEU A 38 -23.51 5.00 -0.52
C LEU A 38 -22.01 5.31 -0.46
N LEU A 39 -21.18 4.51 -1.12
CA LEU A 39 -19.72 4.68 -1.15
C LEU A 39 -19.20 4.69 -2.59
N PRO A 40 -19.32 5.83 -3.30
CA PRO A 40 -18.95 5.90 -4.71
C PRO A 40 -17.44 5.72 -4.93
N SER A 41 -16.60 6.14 -3.99
CA SER A 41 -15.14 6.01 -4.08
C SER A 41 -14.69 4.56 -4.28
N LEU A 42 -15.36 3.56 -3.70
CA LEU A 42 -15.08 2.14 -3.92
C LEU A 42 -15.17 1.70 -5.40
N TYR A 43 -15.89 2.45 -6.22
CA TYR A 43 -16.09 2.14 -7.64
C TYR A 43 -15.05 2.79 -8.55
N GLU A 44 -14.20 3.66 -8.01
CA GLU A 44 -13.14 4.35 -8.73
C GLU A 44 -11.77 3.68 -8.57
N SER A 45 -10.82 4.13 -9.39
CA SER A 45 -9.40 3.90 -9.10
C SER A 45 -8.94 4.89 -8.03
N SER A 46 -7.92 4.55 -7.25
CA SER A 46 -7.36 5.44 -6.22
C SER A 46 -6.95 6.83 -6.74
N TYR A 47 -6.49 6.92 -8.00
CA TYR A 47 -6.10 8.18 -8.65
C TYR A 47 -7.25 8.90 -9.37
N THR A 48 -8.46 8.32 -9.40
CA THR A 48 -9.69 8.98 -9.90
C THR A 48 -10.76 9.13 -8.82
N ALA A 49 -10.53 8.68 -7.59
CA ALA A 49 -11.50 8.72 -6.51
C ALA A 49 -12.03 10.14 -6.21
N TYR A 50 -11.24 11.18 -6.48
CA TYR A 50 -11.69 12.58 -6.36
C TYR A 50 -12.89 12.93 -7.24
N GLN A 51 -13.10 12.21 -8.34
CA GLN A 51 -14.26 12.39 -9.23
C GLN A 51 -15.57 11.92 -8.58
N SER A 52 -15.49 11.17 -7.48
CA SER A 52 -16.63 10.69 -6.70
C SER A 52 -16.92 11.54 -5.45
N LEU A 53 -16.22 12.66 -5.26
CA LEU A 53 -16.49 13.57 -4.16
C LEU A 53 -17.89 14.17 -4.31
N ARG A 54 -18.76 13.91 -3.32
CA ARG A 54 -20.13 14.46 -3.29
C ARG A 54 -20.14 15.97 -3.13
N ILE A 55 -19.19 16.48 -2.36
CA ILE A 55 -19.04 17.90 -2.07
C ILE A 55 -17.69 18.31 -2.66
N PRO A 56 -17.68 19.17 -3.69
CA PRO A 56 -16.45 19.74 -4.20
C PRO A 56 -15.70 20.46 -3.07
N PRO A 57 -14.41 20.17 -2.86
CA PRO A 57 -13.65 20.87 -1.85
C PRO A 57 -13.40 22.32 -2.27
N PRO A 58 -13.09 23.22 -1.32
CA PRO A 58 -12.62 24.56 -1.63
C PRO A 58 -11.43 24.55 -2.62
N PRO A 59 -11.31 25.52 -3.54
CA PRO A 59 -10.27 25.54 -4.57
C PRO A 59 -8.84 25.48 -4.04
N GLU A 60 -8.62 25.88 -2.79
CA GLU A 60 -7.31 25.88 -2.13
C GLU A 60 -6.86 24.47 -1.72
N LEU A 61 -7.78 23.50 -1.68
CA LEU A 61 -7.49 22.14 -1.26
C LEU A 61 -7.20 21.21 -2.46
N ASP A 62 -6.34 20.23 -2.22
CA ASP A 62 -5.98 19.21 -3.20
C ASP A 62 -7.07 18.14 -3.31
N GLU A 63 -8.00 18.32 -4.24
CA GLU A 63 -9.11 17.38 -4.48
C GLU A 63 -8.64 15.94 -4.71
N VAL A 64 -7.49 15.76 -5.38
CA VAL A 64 -6.95 14.43 -5.67
C VAL A 64 -6.56 13.72 -4.39
N LEU A 65 -5.90 14.44 -3.47
CA LEU A 65 -5.55 13.87 -2.19
C LEU A 65 -6.77 13.68 -1.29
N ILE A 66 -7.77 14.57 -1.34
CA ILE A 66 -9.01 14.39 -0.57
C ILE A 66 -9.73 13.11 -1.01
N GLY A 67 -9.98 12.96 -2.32
CA GLY A 67 -10.62 11.76 -2.85
C GLY A 67 -9.80 10.50 -2.64
N PHE A 68 -8.47 10.59 -2.75
CA PHE A 68 -7.59 9.47 -2.43
C PHE A 68 -7.69 9.06 -0.95
N ARG A 69 -7.70 10.02 -0.03
CA ARG A 69 -7.80 9.76 1.41
C ARG A 69 -9.15 9.12 1.77
N ASP A 70 -10.26 9.62 1.22
CA ASP A 70 -11.59 9.00 1.39
C ASP A 70 -11.60 7.54 0.92
N HIS A 71 -10.99 7.29 -0.23
CA HIS A 71 -10.85 5.95 -0.79
C HIS A 71 -10.00 5.02 0.08
N VAL A 72 -8.89 5.53 0.64
CA VAL A 72 -8.03 4.77 1.56
C VAL A 72 -8.76 4.48 2.86
N ASP A 73 -9.37 5.49 3.48
CA ASP A 73 -10.09 5.39 4.75
C ASP A 73 -11.22 4.36 4.69
N THR A 74 -11.93 4.32 3.56
CA THR A 74 -12.98 3.32 3.35
C THR A 74 -12.40 1.90 3.30
N VAL A 75 -11.31 1.68 2.57
CA VAL A 75 -10.75 0.34 2.35
C VAL A 75 -9.89 -0.13 3.53
N SER A 76 -9.29 0.79 4.30
CA SER A 76 -8.43 0.47 5.43
C SER A 76 -9.16 -0.34 6.50
N VAL A 77 -10.46 -0.13 6.70
CA VAL A 77 -11.31 -0.95 7.59
C VAL A 77 -11.19 -2.45 7.26
N GLY A 78 -11.22 -2.80 5.97
CA GLY A 78 -11.05 -4.18 5.53
C GLY A 78 -9.60 -4.68 5.66
N VAL A 79 -8.63 -3.78 5.49
CA VAL A 79 -7.20 -4.10 5.70
C VAL A 79 -6.93 -4.43 7.17
N GLU A 80 -7.45 -3.61 8.10
CA GLU A 80 -7.33 -3.83 9.54
C GLU A 80 -7.93 -5.17 9.96
N ALA A 81 -9.12 -5.51 9.47
CA ALA A 81 -9.75 -6.80 9.75
C ALA A 81 -8.88 -8.00 9.32
N VAL A 82 -8.16 -7.86 8.19
CA VAL A 82 -7.21 -8.89 7.73
C VAL A 82 -5.99 -8.97 8.64
N ILE A 83 -5.42 -7.84 9.06
CA ILE A 83 -4.30 -7.80 10.00
C ILE A 83 -4.70 -8.43 11.34
N GLU A 84 -5.83 -8.03 11.91
CA GLU A 84 -6.35 -8.56 13.17
C GLU A 84 -6.57 -10.07 13.12
N ARG A 85 -7.15 -10.58 12.03
CA ARG A 85 -7.34 -12.01 11.83
C ARG A 85 -6.01 -12.75 11.78
N ALA A 86 -5.04 -12.24 11.01
CA ALA A 86 -3.72 -12.85 10.89
C ALA A 86 -3.00 -12.91 12.24
N LEU A 87 -3.07 -11.83 13.03
CA LEU A 87 -2.53 -11.77 14.38
C LEU A 87 -3.22 -12.78 15.31
N ARG A 88 -4.56 -12.85 15.27
CA ARG A 88 -5.36 -13.76 16.10
C ARG A 88 -5.11 -15.24 15.77
N GLU A 89 -4.95 -15.56 14.50
CA GLU A 89 -4.80 -16.94 14.01
C GLU A 89 -3.33 -17.38 13.88
N GLY A 90 -2.38 -16.48 14.15
CA GLY A 90 -0.95 -16.78 14.02
C GLY A 90 -0.51 -17.06 12.58
N ILE A 91 -1.17 -16.44 11.60
CA ILE A 91 -0.93 -16.68 10.18
C ILE A 91 -0.01 -15.60 9.62
N SER A 92 1.14 -16.01 9.07
CA SER A 92 1.98 -15.09 8.30
C SER A 92 1.31 -14.73 6.98
N ILE A 93 1.17 -13.43 6.73
CA ILE A 93 0.57 -12.87 5.51
C ILE A 93 1.40 -11.70 4.98
N VAL A 94 1.39 -11.49 3.66
CA VAL A 94 1.84 -10.24 3.04
C VAL A 94 0.62 -9.52 2.47
N ILE A 95 0.36 -8.31 2.94
CA ILE A 95 -0.69 -7.45 2.39
C ILE A 95 -0.03 -6.41 1.47
N GLU A 96 -0.54 -6.25 0.26
CA GLU A 96 0.00 -5.29 -0.70
C GLU A 96 -1.08 -4.40 -1.32
N GLY A 97 -0.69 -3.18 -1.68
CA GLY A 97 -1.48 -2.32 -2.55
C GLY A 97 -1.61 -0.89 -2.03
N VAL A 98 -2.45 -0.11 -2.72
CA VAL A 98 -2.49 1.35 -2.62
C VAL A 98 -3.28 1.87 -1.42
N HIS A 99 -3.97 1.00 -0.68
CA HIS A 99 -4.74 1.40 0.51
C HIS A 99 -3.94 1.24 1.81
N ILE A 100 -2.70 0.74 1.74
CA ILE A 100 -1.79 0.64 2.89
C ILE A 100 -1.01 1.95 3.00
N VAL A 101 -1.60 2.95 3.62
CA VAL A 101 -0.98 4.28 3.79
C VAL A 101 -0.61 4.48 5.26
N PRO A 102 0.63 4.89 5.58
CA PRO A 102 0.99 5.23 6.96
C PRO A 102 0.03 6.27 7.55
N GLY A 103 -0.49 6.01 8.75
CA GLY A 103 -1.47 6.87 9.42
C GLY A 103 -2.94 6.56 9.15
N PHE A 104 -3.26 5.59 8.28
CA PHE A 104 -4.63 5.11 8.04
C PHE A 104 -4.93 3.73 8.64
N ILE A 105 -3.90 3.04 9.12
CA ILE A 105 -4.02 1.82 9.88
C ILE A 105 -3.82 2.18 11.34
N ARG A 106 -4.70 1.69 12.21
CA ARG A 106 -4.64 1.86 13.66
C ARG A 106 -3.25 1.61 14.25
N GLU A 107 -2.82 2.53 15.10
CA GLU A 107 -1.49 2.52 15.73
C GLU A 107 -1.24 1.25 16.56
N ASP A 108 -2.25 0.73 17.25
CA ASP A 108 -2.11 -0.47 18.07
C ASP A 108 -1.89 -1.76 17.25
N LEU A 109 -2.26 -1.75 15.96
CA LEU A 109 -1.98 -2.85 15.03
C LEU A 109 -0.58 -2.73 14.44
N VAL A 110 -0.21 -1.54 13.95
CA VAL A 110 1.10 -1.33 13.29
C VAL A 110 2.28 -1.38 14.26
N ASN A 111 2.04 -1.09 15.55
CA ASN A 111 3.07 -1.13 16.59
C ASN A 111 3.29 -2.53 17.18
N LYS A 112 2.55 -3.57 16.73
CA LYS A 112 2.82 -4.96 17.12
C LYS A 112 4.18 -5.39 16.57
N GLU A 113 4.97 -6.10 17.37
CA GLU A 113 6.34 -6.51 17.01
C GLU A 113 6.41 -7.39 15.75
N ASN A 114 5.36 -8.16 15.48
CA ASN A 114 5.23 -9.03 14.33
C ASN A 114 4.50 -8.38 13.14
N VAL A 115 4.29 -7.06 13.17
CA VAL A 115 3.75 -6.26 12.07
C VAL A 115 4.83 -5.32 11.56
N ALA A 116 5.04 -5.31 10.25
CA ALA A 116 5.98 -4.41 9.61
C ALA A 116 5.36 -3.78 8.35
N MET A 117 5.56 -2.48 8.19
CA MET A 117 5.06 -1.70 7.06
C MET A 117 6.24 -1.10 6.30
N PHE A 118 6.13 -1.07 4.97
CA PHE A 118 7.12 -0.49 4.07
C PHE A 118 6.44 0.31 2.97
N VAL A 119 7.03 1.43 2.58
CA VAL A 119 6.60 2.21 1.42
C VAL A 119 7.65 2.09 0.33
N LEU A 120 7.23 1.67 -0.88
CA LEU A 120 8.11 1.68 -2.05
C LEU A 120 7.96 2.98 -2.83
N THR A 121 9.07 3.55 -3.26
CA THR A 121 9.10 4.76 -4.09
C THR A 121 9.88 4.55 -5.39
N VAL A 122 9.51 5.34 -6.41
CA VAL A 122 10.31 5.58 -7.62
C VAL A 122 10.42 7.10 -7.80
N PRO A 123 11.54 7.72 -7.40
CA PRO A 123 11.69 9.17 -7.43
C PRO A 123 11.58 9.74 -8.85
N ASP A 124 12.28 9.13 -9.80
CA ASP A 124 12.31 9.59 -11.20
C ASP A 124 10.97 9.35 -11.91
N GLU A 125 10.40 10.43 -12.45
CA GLU A 125 9.10 10.40 -13.11
C GLU A 125 9.13 9.64 -14.45
N ASN A 126 10.22 9.75 -15.20
CA ASN A 126 10.37 9.07 -16.49
C ASN A 126 10.51 7.57 -16.29
N VAL A 127 11.27 7.13 -15.28
CA VAL A 127 11.37 5.73 -14.87
C VAL A 127 9.99 5.23 -14.41
N HIS A 128 9.30 5.97 -13.55
CA HIS A 128 7.97 5.57 -13.08
C HIS A 128 6.96 5.47 -14.22
N LYS A 129 6.96 6.44 -15.15
CA LYS A 129 6.12 6.43 -16.35
C LYS A 129 6.48 5.26 -17.26
N GLY A 130 7.77 5.01 -17.47
CA GLY A 130 8.33 3.88 -18.20
C GLY A 130 7.80 2.52 -17.72
N ARG A 131 7.68 2.34 -16.40
CA ARG A 131 7.11 1.11 -15.80
C ARG A 131 5.66 0.84 -16.21
N PHE A 132 4.86 1.88 -16.46
CA PHE A 132 3.51 1.68 -16.98
C PHE A 132 3.52 1.17 -18.43
N TYR A 133 4.44 1.67 -19.28
CA TYR A 133 4.60 1.17 -20.64
C TYR A 133 5.02 -0.31 -20.64
N SER A 134 5.99 -0.70 -19.81
CA SER A 134 6.43 -2.09 -19.71
C SER A 134 5.33 -3.02 -19.18
N ARG A 135 4.58 -2.59 -18.16
CA ARG A 135 3.48 -3.38 -17.57
C ARG A 135 2.32 -3.58 -18.55
N CYS A 136 1.93 -2.55 -19.29
CA CYS A 136 0.78 -2.62 -20.19
C CYS A 136 1.10 -3.22 -21.57
N ARG A 137 2.38 -3.44 -21.90
CA ARG A 137 2.79 -4.19 -23.12
C ARG A 137 2.56 -5.70 -23.00
N GLN A 138 2.39 -6.22 -21.79
CA GLN A 138 2.12 -7.63 -21.58
C GLN A 138 0.68 -7.95 -22.01
N THR A 139 0.49 -8.95 -22.87
CA THR A 139 -0.77 -9.31 -23.56
C THR A 139 -1.95 -9.57 -22.62
N TRP A 140 -1.67 -9.89 -21.35
CA TRP A 140 -2.63 -10.17 -20.28
C TRP A 140 -3.09 -8.91 -19.51
N ALA A 141 -2.41 -7.78 -19.68
CA ALA A 141 -2.70 -6.55 -18.93
C ALA A 141 -3.89 -5.79 -19.54
N ARG A 142 -5.10 -6.12 -19.09
CA ARG A 142 -6.36 -5.48 -19.53
C ARG A 142 -6.53 -3.99 -19.18
N ARG A 143 -5.66 -3.40 -18.34
CA ARG A 143 -5.82 -2.00 -17.92
C ARG A 143 -5.30 -1.05 -19.01
N PRO A 144 -6.12 -0.07 -19.49
CA PRO A 144 -5.71 0.78 -20.61
C PRO A 144 -4.52 1.66 -20.21
N LEU A 145 -3.36 1.46 -20.84
CA LEU A 145 -2.19 2.33 -20.69
C LEU A 145 -2.56 3.81 -20.82
N LYS A 146 -3.41 4.12 -21.81
CA LYS A 146 -3.93 5.47 -22.07
C LYS A 146 -4.53 6.12 -20.81
N ARG A 147 -5.27 5.37 -19.99
CA ARG A 147 -5.88 5.88 -18.75
C ARG A 147 -4.82 6.17 -17.69
N TYR A 148 -3.82 5.32 -17.51
CA TYR A 148 -2.74 5.61 -16.55
C TYR A 148 -1.94 6.83 -16.96
N ILE A 149 -1.64 6.98 -18.25
CA ILE A 149 -0.87 8.12 -18.75
C ILE A 149 -1.67 9.42 -18.64
N SER A 150 -2.98 9.41 -18.91
CA SER A 150 -3.83 10.61 -18.78
C SER A 150 -3.94 11.11 -17.33
N TYR A 151 -3.85 10.20 -16.35
CA TYR A 151 -3.90 10.53 -14.92
C TYR A 151 -2.54 10.42 -14.22
N PHE A 152 -1.43 10.41 -14.96
CA PHE A 152 -0.10 10.23 -14.36
C PHE A 152 0.24 11.34 -13.35
N TRP A 153 -0.22 12.56 -13.60
CA TRP A 153 -0.08 13.68 -12.66
C TRP A 153 -0.72 13.37 -11.30
N ALA A 154 -1.93 12.81 -11.27
CA ALA A 154 -2.65 12.45 -10.05
C ALA A 154 -1.93 11.30 -9.32
N ILE A 155 -1.44 10.31 -10.08
CA ILE A 155 -0.62 9.22 -9.56
C ILE A 155 0.65 9.76 -8.90
N ARG A 156 1.31 10.76 -9.50
CA ARG A 156 2.50 11.41 -8.90
C ARG A 156 2.17 12.22 -7.66
N ARG A 157 1.02 12.91 -7.62
CA ARG A 157 0.56 13.58 -6.38
C ARG A 157 0.37 12.58 -5.24
N ILE A 158 -0.34 11.48 -5.51
CA ILE A 158 -0.54 10.40 -4.53
C ILE A 158 0.79 9.79 -4.10
N HIS A 159 1.71 9.54 -5.03
CA HIS A 159 3.03 9.01 -4.71
C HIS A 159 3.83 9.91 -3.76
N LYS A 160 3.84 11.23 -3.98
CA LYS A 160 4.45 12.19 -3.04
C LYS A 160 3.78 12.18 -1.68
N TYR A 161 2.46 11.97 -1.64
CA TYR A 161 1.72 11.83 -0.39
C TYR A 161 2.14 10.60 0.41
N PHE A 162 2.35 9.44 -0.24
CA PHE A 162 2.92 8.25 0.42
C PHE A 162 4.26 8.53 1.09
N GLU A 163 5.19 9.19 0.38
CA GLU A 163 6.50 9.55 0.93
C GLU A 163 6.38 10.51 2.12
N ALA A 164 5.46 11.47 2.05
CA ALA A 164 5.20 12.40 3.14
C ALA A 164 4.61 11.70 4.38
N GLN A 165 3.64 10.80 4.20
CA GLN A 165 3.09 10.01 5.29
C GLN A 165 4.14 9.07 5.89
N ALA A 166 4.95 8.40 5.06
CA ALA A 166 6.00 7.51 5.54
C ALA A 166 7.02 8.25 6.42
N ARG A 167 7.46 9.45 6.01
CA ARG A 167 8.31 10.30 6.85
C ARG A 167 7.62 10.71 8.15
N LYS A 168 6.35 11.10 8.09
CA LYS A 168 5.58 11.54 9.26
C LYS A 168 5.45 10.43 10.32
N TYR A 169 5.23 9.19 9.89
CA TYR A 169 5.01 8.04 10.77
C TYR A 169 6.24 7.14 10.94
N ASN A 170 7.43 7.61 10.54
CA ASN A 170 8.69 6.85 10.60
C ASN A 170 8.64 5.45 9.95
N VAL A 171 7.85 5.32 8.88
CA VAL A 171 7.79 4.09 8.09
C VAL A 171 8.92 4.08 7.05
N PRO A 172 9.70 2.99 6.92
CA PRO A 172 10.79 2.92 5.95
C PRO A 172 10.31 3.13 4.51
N VAL A 173 10.96 4.07 3.82
CA VAL A 173 10.79 4.32 2.39
C VAL A 173 11.93 3.66 1.64
N ILE A 174 11.62 2.77 0.71
CA ILE A 174 12.60 1.99 -0.05
C ILE A 174 12.47 2.35 -1.53
N GLU A 175 13.55 2.87 -2.11
CA GLU A 175 13.62 3.14 -3.53
C GLU A 175 13.70 1.83 -4.31
N ASN A 176 12.68 1.54 -5.11
CA ASN A 176 12.68 0.34 -5.93
C ASN A 176 13.36 0.64 -7.26
N ILE A 177 14.69 0.63 -7.32
CA ILE A 177 15.47 0.78 -8.56
C ILE A 177 15.91 -0.60 -9.07
N ASP A 178 16.50 -1.40 -8.17
CA ASP A 178 16.92 -2.77 -8.39
C ASP A 178 16.14 -3.72 -7.47
N VAL A 179 15.58 -4.78 -8.04
CA VAL A 179 14.68 -5.70 -7.32
C VAL A 179 15.40 -6.42 -6.20
N VAL A 180 16.62 -6.90 -6.44
CA VAL A 180 17.41 -7.68 -5.47
C VAL A 180 17.75 -6.82 -4.26
N THR A 181 18.30 -5.63 -4.51
CA THR A 181 18.68 -4.66 -3.47
C THR A 181 17.45 -4.21 -2.65
N THR A 182 16.30 -4.05 -3.30
CA THR A 182 15.03 -3.70 -2.64
C THR A 182 14.59 -4.79 -1.68
N ILE A 183 14.59 -6.05 -2.12
CA ILE A 183 14.22 -7.21 -1.30
C ILE A 183 15.16 -7.35 -0.11
N ASP A 184 16.48 -7.26 -0.34
CA ASP A 184 17.48 -7.36 0.72
C ASP A 184 17.29 -6.28 1.79
N SER A 185 16.94 -5.05 1.37
CA SER A 185 16.66 -3.94 2.28
C SER A 185 15.43 -4.20 3.17
N ILE A 186 14.36 -4.78 2.60
CA ILE A 186 13.16 -5.18 3.35
C ILE A 186 13.51 -6.26 4.37
N ILE A 187 14.18 -7.34 3.93
CA ILE A 187 14.52 -8.48 4.79
C ILE A 187 15.45 -8.06 5.93
N LYS A 188 16.45 -7.23 5.63
CA LYS A 188 17.37 -6.69 6.64
C LYS A 188 16.65 -5.81 7.67
N SER A 189 15.61 -5.10 7.25
CA SER A 189 14.78 -4.30 8.16
C SER A 189 13.93 -5.17 9.07
N LEU A 190 13.33 -6.24 8.52
CA LEU A 190 12.54 -7.22 9.29
C LEU A 190 13.37 -7.91 10.37
N THR A 191 14.58 -8.38 10.03
CA THR A 191 15.48 -9.05 10.97
C THR A 191 15.96 -8.14 12.11
N LYS A 192 16.18 -6.85 11.84
CA LYS A 192 16.51 -5.87 12.90
C LYS A 192 15.37 -5.67 13.89
N THR A 193 14.12 -5.74 13.44
CA THR A 193 12.93 -5.63 14.31
C THR A 193 12.81 -6.87 15.20
N THR A 194 13.03 -8.07 14.66
CA THR A 194 12.95 -9.33 15.43
C THR A 194 14.02 -9.45 16.51
N VAL A 195 15.23 -8.90 16.29
CA VAL A 195 16.33 -8.96 17.29
C VAL A 195 16.07 -8.06 18.51
N LYS A 196 15.21 -7.05 18.42
CA LYS A 196 14.84 -6.23 19.59
C LYS A 196 13.94 -6.98 20.58
N GLY A 197 12.92 -7.69 20.10
CA GLY A 197 12.01 -8.46 20.97
C GLY A 197 12.65 -9.69 21.64
N GLY A 198 13.79 -10.19 21.12
CA GLY A 198 14.52 -11.30 21.72
C GLY A 198 15.39 -10.92 22.93
N LYS A 199 15.66 -9.62 23.15
CA LYS A 199 16.43 -9.15 24.31
C LYS A 199 15.55 -8.94 25.53
N ASP A 200 14.32 -8.46 25.34
CA ASP A 200 13.41 -8.17 26.45
C ASP A 200 12.90 -9.46 27.13
N VAL A 201 12.79 -10.57 26.39
CA VAL A 201 12.45 -11.89 26.96
C VAL A 201 13.61 -12.48 27.77
N ALA A 202 14.86 -12.10 27.50
CA ALA A 202 16.01 -12.64 28.23
C ALA A 202 16.25 -11.94 29.58
N GLU A 203 15.74 -10.72 29.78
CA GLU A 203 15.86 -9.98 31.04
C GLU A 203 14.72 -10.28 32.04
N GLU A 204 13.58 -10.84 31.62
CA GLU A 204 12.49 -11.25 32.52
C GLU A 204 12.67 -12.67 33.14
N ILE A 205 13.71 -13.40 32.74
CA ILE A 205 14.05 -14.74 33.27
C ILE A 205 15.42 -14.77 33.99
N GLY A 206 15.99 -13.60 34.30
CA GLY A 206 17.24 -13.43 35.05
C GLY A 206 17.04 -13.13 36.52
#